data_AF-A0A9X3Q3K4-F1
#
_entry.id   AF-A0A9X3Q3K4-F1
#
_cell.length_a   1.000
_cell.length_b   1.000
_cell.length_c   1.000
_cell.angle_alpha   90.00
_cell.angle_beta   90.00
_cell.angle_gamma   90.00
#
_symmetry.space_group_name_H-M   'P 1'
#
loop_
_entity.id
_entity.type
_entity.pdbx_description
1 polymer ?
#
loop_
_entity_poly.entity_id
_entity_poly.type
_entity_poly.pdbx_seq_one_letter_code
_entity_poly.pdbx_strand_id
1 'polypeptide(L)'
;MRESKLGEVEFPTSGSEQAQQHFLRGLAALHSFWYEEALEAFRKSTTVDPRFMMGYWGEAMAHNHPLWREQDTEAARMALAKIRDSNKVTPREHAYLSAVKVLYGEGDKPTRDKAYSSALENISRDYPVDLEAACFYALSLLGLARQSDDAYRLQIQAGAITLDIFRKNPDHPCAAHYTIHAFDHPDLAILAL
;
A
#
# COMPACT_ATOMS: atom_id res chain seq x y z
N MET A 1 22.30 -10.67 -14.24
CA MET A 1 20.94 -11.08 -13.80
C MET A 1 19.94 -10.21 -14.56
N ARG A 2 18.88 -10.78 -15.13
CA ARG A 2 17.75 -9.96 -15.62
C ARG A 2 17.03 -9.44 -14.38
N GLU A 3 16.91 -8.12 -14.24
CA GLU A 3 16.04 -7.55 -13.21
C GLU A 3 14.61 -8.05 -13.42
N SER A 4 13.94 -8.49 -12.35
CA SER A 4 12.55 -8.90 -12.44
C SER A 4 11.67 -7.69 -12.78
N LYS A 5 10.88 -7.78 -13.85
CA LYS A 5 9.88 -6.75 -14.18
C LYS A 5 8.73 -6.87 -13.16
N LEU A 6 8.61 -5.91 -12.24
CA LEU A 6 7.57 -5.87 -11.19
C LEU A 6 6.33 -5.05 -11.57
N GLY A 7 6.22 -4.66 -12.85
CA GLY A 7 5.20 -3.72 -13.32
C GLY A 7 5.63 -2.26 -13.17
N GLU A 8 4.72 -1.35 -13.53
CA GLU A 8 4.95 0.10 -13.51
C GLU A 8 4.07 0.77 -12.44
N VAL A 9 4.72 1.51 -11.54
CA VAL A 9 4.09 2.28 -10.47
C VAL A 9 4.51 3.74 -10.57
N GLU A 10 3.57 4.65 -10.34
CA GLU A 10 3.82 6.08 -10.27
C GLU A 10 3.40 6.62 -8.91
N PHE A 11 4.36 7.15 -8.17
CA PHE A 11 4.09 7.77 -6.88
C PHE A 11 4.97 9.01 -6.75
N PRO A 12 4.52 10.19 -7.22
CA PRO A 12 5.29 11.43 -7.07
C PRO A 12 5.56 11.73 -5.59
N THR A 13 6.81 12.04 -5.26
CA THR A 13 7.24 12.41 -3.89
C THR A 13 8.07 13.68 -3.89
N SER A 14 8.31 14.20 -2.69
CA SER A 14 9.20 15.33 -2.41
C SER A 14 10.68 14.95 -2.24
N GLY A 15 11.04 13.68 -2.47
CA GLY A 15 12.39 13.14 -2.33
C GLY A 15 13.33 13.45 -3.49
N SER A 16 14.61 13.09 -3.33
CA SER A 16 15.57 13.12 -4.44
C SER A 16 15.26 12.05 -5.51
N GLU A 17 15.68 12.29 -6.75
CA GLU A 17 15.48 11.34 -7.86
C GLU A 17 16.08 9.95 -7.58
N GLN A 18 17.25 9.89 -6.94
CA GLN A 18 17.89 8.62 -6.59
C GLN A 18 17.10 7.85 -5.52
N ALA A 19 16.58 8.54 -4.50
CA ALA A 19 15.72 7.91 -3.50
C ALA A 19 14.39 7.44 -4.12
N GLN A 20 13.84 8.24 -5.04
CA GLN A 20 12.61 7.93 -5.76
C GLN A 20 12.72 6.62 -6.58
N GLN A 21 13.85 6.37 -7.25
CA GLN A 21 14.05 5.14 -8.02
C GLN A 21 13.96 3.89 -7.12
N HIS A 22 14.65 3.90 -5.98
CA HIS A 22 14.58 2.80 -5.01
C HIS A 22 13.18 2.68 -4.38
N PHE A 23 12.52 3.80 -4.12
CA PHE A 23 11.17 3.83 -3.57
C PHE A 23 10.14 3.18 -4.50
N LEU A 24 10.16 3.52 -5.79
CA LEU A 24 9.25 2.94 -6.78
C LEU A 24 9.49 1.42 -6.94
N ARG A 25 10.76 0.99 -6.89
CA ARG A 25 11.09 -0.45 -6.84
C ARG A 25 10.45 -1.13 -5.62
N GLY A 26 10.56 -0.49 -4.45
CA GLY A 26 9.95 -0.99 -3.20
C GLY A 26 8.43 -1.06 -3.26
N LEU A 27 7.77 -0.05 -3.84
CA LEU A 27 6.32 -0.03 -4.05
C LEU A 27 5.85 -1.15 -4.99
N ALA A 28 6.54 -1.34 -6.11
CA ALA A 28 6.21 -2.42 -7.05
C ALA A 28 6.35 -3.81 -6.39
N ALA A 29 7.41 -4.00 -5.58
CA ALA A 29 7.62 -5.22 -4.80
C ALA A 29 6.55 -5.41 -3.72
N LEU A 30 6.17 -4.33 -3.02
CA LEU A 30 5.13 -4.34 -2.00
C LEU A 30 3.77 -4.75 -2.60
N HIS A 31 3.40 -4.19 -3.75
CA HIS A 31 2.17 -4.57 -4.46
C HIS A 31 2.21 -6.01 -4.99
N SER A 32 3.40 -6.55 -5.22
CA SER A 32 3.60 -7.96 -5.59
C SER A 32 3.70 -8.90 -4.37
N PHE A 33 3.55 -8.38 -3.14
CA PHE A 33 3.74 -9.09 -1.88
C PHE A 33 5.14 -9.72 -1.71
N TRP A 34 6.16 -9.11 -2.33
CA TRP A 34 7.56 -9.47 -2.15
C TRP A 34 8.15 -8.60 -1.04
N TYR A 35 7.77 -8.91 0.21
CA TYR A 35 8.03 -8.05 1.35
C TYR A 35 9.51 -7.84 1.66
N GLU A 36 10.35 -8.87 1.51
CA GLU A 36 11.80 -8.76 1.72
C GLU A 36 12.46 -7.82 0.70
N GLU A 37 12.12 -7.96 -0.58
CA GLU A 37 12.57 -7.07 -1.66
C GLU A 37 12.09 -5.63 -1.44
N ALA A 38 10.83 -5.46 -1.00
CA ALA A 38 10.28 -4.16 -0.67
C ALA A 38 11.05 -3.48 0.47
N LEU A 39 11.31 -4.20 1.57
CA LEU A 39 12.09 -3.72 2.71
C LEU A 39 13.51 -3.30 2.29
N GLU A 40 14.20 -4.11 1.48
CA GLU A 40 15.53 -3.79 0.98
C GLU A 40 15.52 -2.50 0.15
N ALA A 41 14.56 -2.38 -0.78
CA ALA A 41 14.44 -1.21 -1.65
C ALA A 41 14.11 0.07 -0.87
N PHE A 42 13.17 0.01 0.09
CA PHE A 42 12.84 1.16 0.92
C PHE A 42 14.02 1.59 1.82
N ARG A 43 14.77 0.64 2.38
CA ARG A 43 16.00 0.94 3.13
C ARG A 43 17.10 1.56 2.27
N LYS A 44 17.26 1.11 1.02
CA LYS A 44 18.15 1.77 0.04
C LYS A 44 17.73 3.22 -0.22
N SER A 45 16.43 3.48 -0.39
CA SER A 45 15.93 4.85 -0.61
C SER A 45 16.31 5.80 0.53
N THR A 46 16.22 5.33 1.78
CA THR A 46 16.57 6.14 2.97
C THR A 46 18.06 6.14 3.30
N THR A 47 18.83 5.19 2.78
CA THR A 47 20.30 5.24 2.81
C THR A 47 20.84 6.35 1.91
N VAL A 48 20.24 6.51 0.72
CA VAL A 48 20.59 7.55 -0.25
C VAL A 48 20.08 8.91 0.19
N ASP A 49 18.87 8.98 0.75
CA ASP A 49 18.29 10.20 1.31
C ASP A 49 17.68 9.94 2.70
N PRO A 50 18.45 10.16 3.79
CA PRO A 50 17.95 9.96 5.15
C PRO A 50 16.81 10.88 5.57
N ARG A 51 16.47 11.90 4.77
CA ARG A 51 15.32 12.78 5.02
C ARG A 51 14.08 12.36 4.23
N PHE A 52 14.17 11.32 3.40
CA PHE A 52 13.09 10.87 2.55
C PHE A 52 12.04 10.09 3.34
N MET A 53 11.02 10.81 3.82
CA MET A 53 9.99 10.25 4.70
C MET A 53 9.19 9.12 4.06
N MET A 54 8.94 9.21 2.76
CA MET A 54 8.17 8.17 2.06
C MET A 54 8.94 6.85 1.99
N GLY A 55 10.27 6.87 2.05
CA GLY A 55 11.07 5.65 2.20
C GLY A 55 10.82 4.96 3.54
N TYR A 56 10.77 5.71 4.66
CA TYR A 56 10.43 5.15 5.97
C TYR A 56 8.95 4.73 6.08
N TRP A 57 8.04 5.48 5.44
CA TRP A 57 6.66 5.06 5.28
C TRP A 57 6.57 3.72 4.53
N GLY A 58 7.30 3.57 3.42
CA GLY A 58 7.34 2.34 2.64
C GLY A 58 7.88 1.15 3.45
N GLU A 59 8.97 1.36 4.20
CA GLU A 59 9.50 0.34 5.12
C GLU A 59 8.44 -0.10 6.14
N ALA A 60 7.72 0.86 6.75
CA ALA A 60 6.63 0.54 7.66
C ALA A 60 5.47 -0.19 6.97
N MET A 61 5.12 0.18 5.74
CA MET A 61 4.08 -0.50 4.96
C MET A 61 4.43 -1.96 4.63
N ALA A 62 5.72 -2.26 4.40
CA ALA A 62 6.17 -3.63 4.11
C ALA A 62 6.12 -4.58 5.32
N HIS A 63 5.88 -4.05 6.53
CA HIS A 63 5.62 -4.82 7.74
C HIS A 63 4.11 -5.11 7.99
N ASN A 64 3.21 -4.70 7.08
CA ASN A 64 1.79 -5.01 7.15
C ASN A 64 1.39 -5.99 6.04
N HIS A 65 0.97 -7.20 6.41
CA HIS A 65 0.62 -8.29 5.48
C HIS A 65 -0.88 -8.62 5.62
N PRO A 66 -1.77 -7.74 5.09
CA PRO A 66 -3.20 -7.76 5.43
C PRO A 66 -3.92 -9.04 5.03
N LEU A 67 -3.53 -9.69 3.92
CA LEU A 67 -4.15 -10.94 3.48
C LEU A 67 -3.85 -12.12 4.42
N TRP A 68 -2.68 -12.09 5.06
CA TRP A 68 -2.22 -13.09 6.02
C TRP A 68 -2.53 -12.73 7.47
N ARG A 69 -3.06 -11.52 7.72
CA ARG A 69 -3.33 -10.98 9.07
C ARG A 69 -2.07 -10.87 9.94
N GLU A 70 -0.92 -10.77 9.30
CA GLU A 70 0.38 -10.62 9.95
C GLU A 70 0.80 -9.15 9.95
N GLN A 71 1.38 -8.70 11.06
CA GLN A 71 1.85 -7.32 11.20
C GLN A 71 3.00 -7.26 12.21
N ASP A 72 4.17 -6.80 11.77
CA ASP A 72 5.28 -6.48 12.67
C ASP A 72 5.18 -5.02 13.12
N THR A 73 4.42 -4.81 14.19
CA THR A 73 4.14 -3.46 14.71
C THR A 73 5.38 -2.79 15.28
N GLU A 74 6.29 -3.56 15.89
CA GLU A 74 7.50 -3.01 16.49
C GLU A 74 8.43 -2.47 15.42
N ALA A 75 8.75 -3.28 14.40
CA ALA A 75 9.62 -2.87 13.31
C ALA A 75 9.05 -1.69 12.52
N ALA A 76 7.74 -1.70 12.25
CA ALA A 76 7.07 -0.58 11.59
C ALA A 76 7.16 0.72 12.41
N ARG A 77 6.90 0.67 13.72
CA ARG A 77 7.02 1.84 14.60
C ARG A 77 8.46 2.34 14.66
N MET A 78 9.45 1.45 14.66
CA MET A 78 10.87 1.84 14.58
C MET A 78 11.20 2.57 13.27
N ALA A 79 10.66 2.14 12.14
CA ALA A 79 10.82 2.84 10.86
C ALA A 79 10.15 4.23 10.90
N LEU A 80 8.90 4.30 11.34
CA LEU A 80 8.15 5.56 11.45
C LEU A 80 8.80 6.56 12.43
N ALA A 81 9.43 6.08 13.50
CA ALA A 81 10.14 6.91 14.46
C ALA A 81 11.38 7.62 13.88
N LYS A 82 11.85 7.23 12.69
CA LYS A 82 12.93 7.91 11.95
C LYS A 82 12.44 9.10 11.13
N ILE A 83 11.13 9.22 10.92
CA ILE A 83 10.54 10.34 10.19
C ILE A 83 10.75 11.63 10.99
N ARG A 84 11.14 12.70 10.29
CA ARG A 84 11.38 14.04 10.85
C ARG A 84 10.61 15.02 9.98
N ASP A 85 9.82 15.89 10.59
CA ASP A 85 9.01 16.85 9.83
C ASP A 85 9.87 17.73 8.90
N SER A 86 9.30 18.09 7.75
CA SER A 86 9.95 18.87 6.71
C SER A 86 8.89 19.68 5.98
N ASN A 87 9.19 20.94 5.71
CA ASN A 87 8.30 21.85 4.98
C ASN A 87 8.16 21.51 3.48
N LYS A 88 8.75 20.40 3.03
CA LYS A 88 8.72 19.93 1.62
C LYS A 88 7.65 18.87 1.36
N VAL A 89 7.06 18.30 2.41
CA VAL A 89 6.08 17.22 2.29
C VAL A 89 4.81 17.78 1.65
N THR A 90 4.36 17.14 0.57
CA THR A 90 3.12 17.50 -0.11
C THR A 90 1.90 17.14 0.74
N PRO A 91 0.74 17.78 0.53
CA PRO A 91 -0.51 17.38 1.20
C PRO A 91 -0.85 15.89 1.02
N ARG A 92 -0.57 15.33 -0.16
CA ARG A 92 -0.76 13.91 -0.48
C ARG A 92 0.12 13.01 0.37
N GLU A 93 1.43 13.26 0.42
CA GLU A 93 2.36 12.53 1.28
C GLU A 93 1.95 12.64 2.76
N HIS A 94 1.53 13.83 3.20
CA HIS A 94 1.02 14.04 4.56
C HIS A 94 -0.21 13.17 4.88
N ALA A 95 -1.10 12.95 3.90
CA ALA A 95 -2.27 12.10 4.08
C ALA A 95 -1.87 10.63 4.28
N TYR A 96 -0.96 10.10 3.47
CA TYR A 96 -0.40 8.74 3.66
C TYR A 96 0.34 8.58 4.98
N LEU A 97 1.14 9.57 5.38
CA LEU A 97 1.84 9.59 6.66
C LEU A 97 0.87 9.63 7.84
N SER A 98 -0.28 10.29 7.69
CA SER A 98 -1.32 10.30 8.72
C SER A 98 -2.04 8.95 8.79
N ALA A 99 -2.37 8.35 7.66
CA ALA A 99 -3.01 7.03 7.60
C ALA A 99 -2.13 5.93 8.21
N VAL A 100 -0.82 5.90 7.92
CA VAL A 100 0.08 4.86 8.49
C VAL A 100 0.23 4.99 10.01
N LYS A 101 0.11 6.21 10.56
CA LYS A 101 0.08 6.43 12.03
C LYS A 101 -1.19 5.86 12.67
N VAL A 102 -2.31 5.81 11.94
CA VAL A 102 -3.53 5.12 12.39
C VAL A 102 -3.31 3.61 12.37
N LEU A 103 -2.74 3.07 11.29
CA LEU A 103 -2.47 1.63 11.13
C LEU A 103 -1.61 1.06 12.27
N TYR A 104 -0.57 1.80 12.68
CA TYR A 104 0.37 1.42 13.74
C TYR A 104 0.17 2.16 15.06
N GLY A 105 -0.96 2.86 15.21
CA GLY A 105 -1.31 3.59 16.42
C GLY A 105 -1.61 2.66 17.60
N GLU A 106 -2.09 3.24 18.69
CA GLU A 106 -2.52 2.50 19.89
C GLU A 106 -3.86 1.78 19.67
N GLY A 107 -4.20 0.85 20.56
CA GLY A 107 -5.47 0.11 20.54
C GLY A 107 -5.37 -1.30 19.96
N ASP A 108 -6.51 -1.91 19.62
CA ASP A 108 -6.57 -3.24 19.00
C ASP A 108 -6.45 -3.17 17.48
N LYS A 109 -5.89 -4.23 16.86
CA LYS A 109 -5.65 -4.28 15.42
C LYS A 109 -6.93 -4.14 14.59
N PRO A 110 -8.04 -4.88 14.87
CA PRO A 110 -9.27 -4.72 14.10
C PRO A 110 -9.82 -3.29 14.05
N THR A 111 -9.78 -2.56 15.17
CA THR A 111 -10.19 -1.15 15.22
C THR A 111 -9.28 -0.27 14.36
N ARG A 112 -7.96 -0.46 14.45
CA ARG A 112 -6.98 0.28 13.62
C ARG A 112 -7.13 -0.02 12.14
N ASP A 113 -7.33 -1.28 11.75
CA ASP A 113 -7.51 -1.67 10.35
C ASP A 113 -8.75 -0.99 9.74
N LYS A 114 -9.86 -0.91 10.50
CA LYS A 114 -11.06 -0.20 10.05
C LYS A 114 -10.80 1.29 9.88
N ALA A 115 -10.20 1.93 10.88
CA ALA A 115 -9.87 3.36 10.83
C ALA A 115 -8.87 3.68 9.71
N TYR A 116 -7.88 2.82 9.49
CA TYR A 116 -6.92 2.91 8.39
C TYR A 116 -7.60 2.77 7.03
N SER A 117 -8.50 1.80 6.86
CA SER A 117 -9.27 1.65 5.62
C SER A 117 -10.14 2.87 5.33
N SER A 118 -10.76 3.48 6.34
CA SER A 118 -11.50 4.74 6.17
C SER A 118 -10.61 5.92 5.82
N ALA A 119 -9.38 5.98 6.36
CA ALA A 119 -8.41 6.99 5.98
C ALA A 119 -7.99 6.84 4.51
N LEU A 120 -7.75 5.62 4.04
CA LEU A 120 -7.43 5.33 2.64
C LEU A 120 -8.60 5.61 1.70
N GLU A 121 -9.83 5.33 2.12
CA GLU A 121 -11.04 5.72 1.37
C GLU A 121 -11.08 7.23 1.13
N ASN A 122 -10.80 8.03 2.17
CA ASN A 122 -10.72 9.48 2.06
C ASN A 122 -9.61 9.91 1.10
N ILE A 123 -8.42 9.32 1.18
CA ILE A 123 -7.32 9.62 0.27
C ILE A 123 -7.70 9.30 -1.18
N SER A 124 -8.29 8.13 -1.44
CA SER A 124 -8.73 7.73 -2.78
C SER A 124 -9.79 8.67 -3.35
N ARG A 125 -10.72 9.15 -2.51
CA ARG A 125 -11.73 10.14 -2.90
C ARG A 125 -11.13 11.53 -3.18
N ASP A 126 -10.20 11.98 -2.35
CA ASP A 126 -9.60 13.32 -2.45
C ASP A 126 -8.56 13.39 -3.59
N TYR A 127 -7.99 12.25 -4.00
CA TYR A 127 -7.04 12.11 -5.10
C TYR A 127 -7.54 11.07 -6.13
N PRO A 128 -8.62 11.33 -6.88
CA PRO A 128 -9.30 10.31 -7.71
C PRO A 128 -8.52 9.82 -8.94
N VAL A 129 -7.43 10.51 -9.31
CA VAL A 129 -6.52 10.12 -10.40
C VAL A 129 -5.31 9.32 -9.91
N ASP A 130 -5.16 9.20 -8.58
CA ASP A 130 -4.05 8.52 -7.94
C ASP A 130 -4.34 7.02 -7.82
N LEU A 131 -3.71 6.24 -8.70
CA LEU A 131 -3.89 4.79 -8.70
C LEU A 131 -3.39 4.16 -7.40
N GLU A 132 -2.34 4.69 -6.79
CA GLU A 132 -1.77 4.14 -5.55
C GLU A 132 -2.76 4.29 -4.38
N ALA A 133 -3.49 5.40 -4.30
CA ALA A 133 -4.55 5.59 -3.31
C ALA A 133 -5.66 4.54 -3.46
N ALA A 134 -6.09 4.29 -4.70
CA ALA A 134 -7.05 3.25 -5.02
C ALA A 134 -6.51 1.84 -4.70
N CYS A 135 -5.24 1.56 -5.03
CA CYS A 135 -4.56 0.29 -4.73
C CYS A 135 -4.52 -0.01 -3.24
N PHE A 136 -4.06 0.95 -2.41
CA PHE A 136 -3.99 0.76 -0.97
C PHE A 136 -5.38 0.62 -0.34
N TYR A 137 -6.37 1.38 -0.81
CA TYR A 137 -7.74 1.25 -0.34
C TYR A 137 -8.34 -0.13 -0.68
N ALA A 138 -8.15 -0.62 -1.91
CA ALA A 138 -8.58 -1.96 -2.29
C ALA A 138 -7.91 -3.02 -1.39
N LEU A 139 -6.61 -2.90 -1.14
CA LEU A 139 -5.89 -3.82 -0.25
C LEU A 139 -6.41 -3.79 1.19
N SER A 140 -6.74 -2.61 1.72
CA SER A 140 -7.29 -2.52 3.08
C SER A 140 -8.67 -3.16 3.19
N LEU A 141 -9.50 -3.05 2.15
CA LEU A 141 -10.79 -3.77 2.08
C LEU A 141 -10.60 -5.29 2.07
N LEU A 142 -9.63 -5.81 1.31
CA LEU A 142 -9.30 -7.24 1.32
C LEU A 142 -8.83 -7.70 2.71
N GLY A 143 -7.99 -6.91 3.38
CA GLY A 143 -7.59 -7.17 4.77
C GLY A 143 -8.79 -7.22 5.73
N LEU A 144 -9.73 -6.27 5.61
CA LEU A 144 -10.96 -6.26 6.40
C LEU A 144 -11.86 -7.48 6.11
N ALA A 145 -11.92 -7.94 4.87
CA ALA A 145 -12.72 -9.11 4.50
C ALA A 145 -12.27 -10.38 5.24
N ARG A 146 -10.97 -10.52 5.54
CA ARG A 146 -10.41 -11.66 6.29
C ARG A 146 -10.87 -11.75 7.76
N GLN A 147 -11.50 -10.69 8.26
CA GLN A 147 -11.93 -10.56 9.65
C GLN A 147 -13.41 -10.17 9.80
N SER A 148 -14.19 -10.24 8.72
CA SER A 148 -15.58 -9.77 8.68
C SER A 148 -16.53 -10.86 8.20
N ASP A 149 -17.73 -10.91 8.78
CA ASP A 149 -18.84 -11.72 8.28
C ASP A 149 -19.41 -11.19 6.95
N ASP A 150 -19.05 -9.95 6.56
CA ASP A 150 -19.46 -9.27 5.32
C ASP A 150 -18.32 -9.30 4.28
N ALA A 151 -17.56 -10.42 4.25
CA ALA A 151 -16.38 -10.58 3.43
C ALA A 151 -16.66 -10.36 1.93
N TYR A 152 -17.77 -10.90 1.41
CA TYR A 152 -18.11 -10.80 -0.01
C TYR A 152 -18.35 -9.37 -0.46
N ARG A 153 -19.04 -8.53 0.32
CA ARG A 153 -19.25 -7.13 -0.07
C ARG A 153 -17.92 -6.38 -0.16
N LEU A 154 -17.03 -6.60 0.81
CA LEU A 154 -15.70 -5.99 0.83
C LEU A 154 -14.83 -6.48 -0.33
N GLN A 155 -14.85 -7.78 -0.63
CA GLN A 155 -14.14 -8.39 -1.76
C GLN A 155 -14.65 -7.86 -3.11
N ILE A 156 -15.96 -7.81 -3.32
CA ILE A 156 -16.56 -7.26 -4.55
C ILE A 156 -16.18 -5.78 -4.72
N GLN A 157 -16.22 -5.00 -3.64
CA GLN A 157 -15.82 -3.60 -3.68
C GLN A 157 -14.33 -3.44 -4.04
N ALA A 158 -13.44 -4.22 -3.42
CA ALA A 158 -12.01 -4.23 -3.75
C ALA A 158 -11.78 -4.63 -5.22
N GLY A 159 -12.42 -5.69 -5.68
CA GLY A 159 -12.33 -6.18 -7.06
C GLY A 159 -12.83 -5.17 -8.09
N ALA A 160 -13.91 -4.44 -7.80
CA ALA A 160 -14.40 -3.37 -8.67
C ALA A 160 -13.37 -2.23 -8.82
N ILE A 161 -12.70 -1.85 -7.73
CA ILE A 161 -11.63 -0.84 -7.74
C ILE A 161 -10.44 -1.34 -8.58
N THR A 162 -10.00 -2.58 -8.36
CA THR A 162 -8.82 -3.12 -9.04
C THR A 162 -9.05 -3.42 -10.51
N LEU A 163 -10.28 -3.77 -10.91
CA LEU A 163 -10.67 -3.85 -12.32
C LEU A 163 -10.65 -2.48 -13.02
N ASP A 164 -11.04 -1.41 -12.33
CA ASP A 164 -10.93 -0.05 -12.88
C ASP A 164 -9.47 0.38 -13.04
N ILE A 165 -8.62 0.06 -12.05
CA ILE A 165 -7.16 0.26 -12.16
C ILE A 165 -6.60 -0.54 -13.35
N PHE A 166 -7.00 -1.81 -13.52
CA PHE A 166 -6.54 -2.66 -14.63
C PHE A 166 -6.88 -2.07 -16.00
N ARG A 167 -8.06 -1.46 -16.15
CA ARG A 167 -8.43 -0.76 -17.40
C ARG A 167 -7.55 0.47 -17.67
N LYS A 168 -7.13 1.19 -16.62
CA LYS A 168 -6.31 2.41 -16.72
C LYS A 168 -4.83 2.12 -16.91
N ASN A 169 -4.30 1.14 -16.18
CA ASN A 169 -2.90 0.71 -16.22
C ASN A 169 -2.81 -0.83 -16.01
N PRO A 170 -2.81 -1.62 -17.09
CA PRO A 170 -2.72 -3.08 -17.01
C PRO A 170 -1.38 -3.60 -16.45
N ASP A 171 -0.30 -2.82 -16.60
CA ASP A 171 1.05 -3.19 -16.14
C ASP A 171 1.28 -2.80 -14.66
N HIS A 172 0.28 -2.24 -13.96
CA HIS A 172 0.37 -1.93 -12.54
C HIS A 172 0.26 -3.21 -11.68
N PRO A 173 1.20 -3.49 -10.76
CA PRO A 173 1.25 -4.76 -10.02
C PRO A 173 -0.01 -5.06 -9.19
N CYS A 174 -0.58 -4.05 -8.51
CA CYS A 174 -1.87 -4.18 -7.82
C CYS A 174 -3.01 -4.65 -8.74
N ALA A 175 -3.07 -4.18 -10.00
CA ALA A 175 -4.27 -4.29 -10.82
C ALA A 175 -4.71 -5.74 -11.03
N ALA A 176 -3.82 -6.58 -11.57
CA ALA A 176 -4.12 -8.00 -11.74
C ALA A 176 -4.08 -8.74 -10.39
N HIS A 177 -3.06 -8.46 -9.57
CA HIS A 177 -2.81 -9.23 -8.35
C HIS A 177 -3.96 -9.13 -7.35
N TYR A 178 -4.44 -7.91 -7.09
CA TYR A 178 -5.50 -7.70 -6.09
C TYR A 178 -6.87 -8.08 -6.65
N THR A 179 -7.07 -8.00 -7.98
CA THR A 179 -8.26 -8.56 -8.62
C THR A 179 -8.36 -10.08 -8.38
N ILE A 180 -7.23 -10.80 -8.51
CA ILE A 180 -7.20 -12.24 -8.21
C ILE A 180 -7.57 -12.49 -6.74
N HIS A 181 -6.93 -11.81 -5.78
CA HIS A 181 -7.27 -11.96 -4.35
C HIS A 181 -8.68 -11.52 -3.99
N ALA A 182 -9.28 -10.59 -4.74
CA ALA A 182 -10.66 -10.19 -4.55
C ALA A 182 -11.65 -11.30 -4.97
N PHE A 183 -11.29 -12.12 -5.95
CA PHE A 183 -12.18 -13.09 -6.60
C PHE A 183 -11.68 -14.54 -6.51
N ASP A 184 -10.73 -14.85 -5.63
CA ASP A 184 -10.16 -16.19 -5.41
C ASP A 184 -11.10 -17.14 -4.65
N HIS A 185 -12.34 -16.72 -4.41
CA HIS A 185 -13.41 -17.56 -3.87
C HIS A 185 -14.27 -18.15 -4.99
N PRO A 186 -14.67 -19.46 -4.93
CA PRO A 186 -15.47 -20.09 -5.99
C PRO A 186 -16.72 -19.32 -6.41
N ASP A 187 -17.44 -18.73 -5.44
CA ASP A 187 -18.66 -17.95 -5.69
C ASP A 187 -18.40 -16.61 -6.40
N LEU A 188 -17.17 -16.09 -6.32
CA LEU A 188 -16.79 -14.80 -6.88
C LEU A 188 -15.95 -14.92 -8.16
N ALA A 189 -15.37 -16.10 -8.43
CA ALA A 189 -14.48 -16.33 -9.57
C ALA A 189 -15.09 -15.94 -10.93
N ILE A 190 -16.42 -16.01 -11.06
CA ILE A 190 -17.14 -15.59 -12.28
C ILE A 190 -16.98 -14.09 -12.59
N LEU A 191 -16.69 -13.26 -11.58
CA LEU A 191 -16.48 -11.82 -11.73
C LEU A 191 -15.07 -11.45 -12.21
N ALA A 192 -14.16 -12.42 -12.32
CA ALA A 192 -12.77 -12.24 -12.73
C ALA A 192 -12.48 -12.57 -14.21
N LEU A 193 -13.52 -12.92 -14.99
CA LEU A 193 -13.45 -13.26 -16.42
C LEU A 193 -13.70 -12.04 -17.32
#